data_AF-A0A9P8KC21-F1
#
_entry.id   AF-A0A9P8KC21-F1
#
_cell.length_a   1.000
_cell.length_b   1.000
_cell.length_c   1.000
_cell.angle_alpha   90.00
_cell.angle_beta   90.00
_cell.angle_gamma   90.00
#
_symmetry.space_group_name_H-M   'P 1'
#
loop_
_entity.id
_entity.type
_entity.pdbx_description
1 polymer ?
#
loop_
_entity_poly.entity_id
_entity_poly.type
_entity_poly.pdbx_seq_one_letter_code
_entity_poly.pdbx_strand_id
1 'polypeptide(L)'
;MSLRLSARQLCRPNYRPLFSSASSQLAHFNHASVIRQEKAEDPRLKEEFGDLVIEDQYAILRDKYDTPKNPIILAHGLLGFEELNIVPKAVAPGIQYWRGIREALAAKGIEVITATVPSSGSIEARAQKLSSSFADVMFSWIGPTNIPKLYKMLEFFGFETGAFSQLTQKYMRENFNPKTPDREGIAYYSYGATVNPRFWSMFRQSHRIIQKLEGDNDGLVSVQSSKWGIYKGTLKDVSHLDMINWTNRLRWFLWELTGNKRNFNAIAFYLDIADMLAKEGL
;
A
#
# COMPACT_ATOMS: atom_id res chain seq x y z
N MET A 1 -46.11 46.33 22.57
CA MET A 1 -46.02 46.25 21.10
C MET A 1 -44.68 45.63 20.76
N SER A 2 -44.70 44.35 20.38
CA SER A 2 -43.53 43.49 20.17
C SER A 2 -42.99 43.66 18.76
N LEU A 3 -41.69 43.91 18.59
CA LEU A 3 -40.95 43.62 17.37
C LEU A 3 -39.53 43.15 17.70
N ARG A 4 -39.22 41.94 17.20
CA ARG A 4 -37.92 41.26 17.18
C ARG A 4 -37.06 41.84 16.05
N LEU A 5 -35.72 41.87 16.21
CA LEU A 5 -34.77 41.05 15.41
C LEU A 5 -33.29 41.43 15.60
N SER A 6 -32.50 40.37 15.76
CA SER A 6 -31.14 40.05 15.27
C SER A 6 -29.96 41.03 15.45
N ALA A 7 -29.04 40.65 16.35
CA ALA A 7 -27.69 41.16 16.40
C ALA A 7 -26.80 40.44 15.37
N ARG A 8 -26.42 41.17 14.32
CA ARG A 8 -25.21 40.91 13.53
C ARG A 8 -23.99 41.45 14.28
N GLN A 9 -22.84 40.82 14.03
CA GLN A 9 -21.47 41.26 14.31
C GLN A 9 -21.03 41.22 15.78
N LEU A 10 -20.17 40.26 16.12
CA LEU A 10 -19.00 40.54 16.94
C LEU A 10 -17.79 39.71 16.46
N CYS A 11 -16.76 40.46 16.06
CA CYS A 11 -15.33 40.18 16.18
C CYS A 11 -14.67 39.07 15.33
N ARG A 12 -14.00 39.52 14.26
CA ARG A 12 -12.75 38.94 13.74
C ARG A 12 -11.58 39.31 14.68
N PRO A 13 -10.53 38.47 14.73
CA PRO A 13 -9.18 38.99 14.62
C PRO A 13 -8.41 38.36 13.45
N ASN A 14 -7.53 39.18 12.89
CA ASN A 14 -6.71 38.94 11.72
C ASN A 14 -5.71 37.80 11.93
N TYR A 15 -5.69 36.83 11.01
CA TYR A 15 -4.50 36.03 10.71
C TYR A 15 -4.26 36.12 9.20
N ARG A 16 -3.14 36.75 8.82
CA ARG A 16 -2.61 36.73 7.45
C ARG A 16 -1.83 35.42 7.28
N PRO A 17 -2.17 34.54 6.34
CA PRO A 17 -1.25 33.49 5.95
C PRO A 17 -0.24 34.08 4.95
N LEU A 18 1.04 34.06 5.31
CA LEU A 18 2.16 34.19 4.38
C LEU A 18 2.19 32.90 3.53
N PHE A 19 1.42 32.87 2.45
CA PHE A 19 1.59 31.89 1.39
C PHE A 19 2.80 32.32 0.54
N SER A 20 3.96 31.73 0.84
CA SER A 20 5.04 31.61 -0.12
C SER A 20 4.66 30.50 -1.10
N SER A 21 4.57 30.86 -2.38
CA SER A 21 4.27 29.94 -3.48
C SER A 21 5.44 28.97 -3.70
N ALA A 22 5.42 27.81 -3.06
CA ALA A 22 6.16 26.66 -3.57
C ALA A 22 5.29 26.01 -4.65
N SER A 23 5.67 26.20 -5.92
CA SER A 23 5.06 25.52 -7.06
C SER A 23 5.10 24.01 -6.82
N SER A 24 3.94 23.38 -6.64
CA SER A 24 3.81 21.94 -6.81
C SER A 24 3.96 21.65 -8.31
N GLN A 25 5.18 21.35 -8.74
CA GLN A 25 5.41 20.77 -10.05
C GLN A 25 4.76 19.39 -10.07
N LEU A 26 3.55 19.32 -10.63
CA LEU A 26 2.95 18.08 -11.10
C LEU A 26 3.86 17.55 -12.21
N ALA A 27 4.51 16.42 -11.95
CA ALA A 27 5.29 15.74 -12.98
C ALA A 27 4.32 15.22 -14.06
N HIS A 28 4.39 15.82 -15.25
CA HIS A 28 3.70 15.32 -16.43
C HIS A 28 4.41 14.06 -16.94
N PHE A 29 3.79 12.90 -16.74
CA PHE A 29 4.25 11.64 -17.32
C PHE A 29 3.53 11.41 -18.67
N ASN A 30 4.30 11.23 -19.74
CA ASN A 30 3.79 10.82 -21.04
C ASN A 30 3.46 9.31 -20.99
N HIS A 31 2.18 8.99 -20.83
CA HIS A 31 1.68 7.64 -20.99
C HIS A 31 1.51 7.32 -22.48
N ALA A 32 2.13 6.24 -22.94
CA ALA A 32 1.87 5.66 -24.24
C ALA A 32 0.37 5.32 -24.35
N SER A 33 -0.29 5.86 -25.37
CA SER A 33 -1.73 5.77 -25.58
C SER A 33 -2.18 4.35 -25.93
N VAL A 34 -2.67 3.62 -24.93
CA VAL A 34 -3.46 2.39 -25.17
C VAL A 34 -4.88 2.82 -25.57
N ILE A 35 -5.39 2.25 -26.66
CA ILE A 35 -6.68 2.61 -27.28
C ILE A 35 -7.82 2.38 -26.27
N ARG A 36 -8.42 3.47 -25.79
CA ARG A 36 -9.61 3.49 -24.92
C ARG A 36 -10.82 2.90 -25.66
N GLN A 37 -11.42 1.85 -25.11
CA GLN A 37 -12.87 1.64 -25.26
C GLN A 37 -13.53 2.36 -24.09
N GLU A 38 -14.37 3.37 -24.39
CA GLU A 38 -15.05 4.19 -23.39
C GLU A 38 -15.96 3.33 -22.50
N LYS A 39 -15.46 3.02 -21.29
CA LYS A 39 -16.24 2.46 -20.20
C LYS A 39 -16.81 3.63 -19.40
N ALA A 40 -18.09 3.59 -19.07
CA ALA A 40 -18.73 4.67 -18.29
C ALA A 40 -17.96 4.92 -16.98
N GLU A 41 -17.42 6.13 -16.85
CA GLU A 41 -16.59 6.56 -15.73
C GLU A 41 -17.49 6.96 -14.55
N ASP A 42 -17.17 6.55 -13.30
CA ASP A 42 -17.95 7.00 -12.12
C ASP A 42 -17.59 8.46 -11.85
N PRO A 43 -18.53 9.42 -12.00
CA PRO A 43 -18.23 10.84 -11.91
C PRO A 43 -17.69 11.25 -10.53
N ARG A 44 -18.02 10.50 -9.47
CA ARG A 44 -17.57 10.81 -8.09
C ARG A 44 -16.07 10.60 -7.91
N LEU A 45 -15.51 9.57 -8.55
CA LEU A 45 -14.07 9.27 -8.47
C LEU A 45 -13.25 10.34 -9.22
N LYS A 46 -13.76 10.84 -10.34
CA LYS A 46 -13.14 11.95 -11.08
C LYS A 46 -13.17 13.26 -10.29
N GLU A 47 -14.29 13.56 -9.64
CA GLU A 47 -14.45 14.77 -8.85
C GLU A 47 -13.52 14.79 -7.62
N GLU A 48 -13.28 13.64 -6.98
CA GLU A 48 -12.44 13.57 -5.77
C GLU A 48 -10.95 13.34 -6.05
N PHE A 49 -10.59 12.54 -7.07
CA PHE A 49 -9.21 12.09 -7.30
C PHE A 49 -8.63 12.51 -8.67
N GLY A 50 -9.44 13.05 -9.58
CA GLY A 50 -8.98 13.53 -10.89
C GLY A 50 -8.18 12.49 -11.67
N ASP A 51 -7.04 12.92 -12.24
CA ASP A 51 -6.13 12.08 -13.04
C ASP A 51 -5.36 11.02 -12.23
N LEU A 52 -5.53 10.98 -10.90
CA LEU A 52 -4.85 10.02 -10.01
C LEU A 52 -5.58 8.67 -9.91
N VAL A 53 -6.72 8.50 -10.57
CA VAL A 53 -7.44 7.22 -10.63
C VAL A 53 -6.76 6.31 -11.65
N ILE A 54 -6.31 5.15 -11.18
CA ILE A 54 -5.66 4.13 -11.99
C ILE A 54 -6.67 3.02 -12.26
N GLU A 55 -7.23 3.00 -13.47
CA GLU A 55 -8.28 2.06 -13.85
C GLU A 55 -7.74 0.77 -14.46
N ASP A 56 -6.94 0.87 -15.51
CA ASP A 56 -6.47 -0.26 -16.32
C ASP A 56 -4.98 -0.19 -16.66
N GLN A 57 -4.25 0.81 -16.14
CA GLN A 57 -2.83 1.01 -16.44
C GLN A 57 -1.98 -0.21 -16.09
N TYR A 58 -2.41 -0.99 -15.10
CA TYR A 58 -1.74 -2.23 -14.68
C TYR A 58 -2.55 -3.48 -15.06
N ALA A 59 -3.45 -3.41 -16.03
CA ALA A 59 -4.18 -4.58 -16.51
C ALA A 59 -3.27 -5.55 -17.27
N ILE A 60 -2.26 -5.02 -17.98
CA ILE A 60 -1.41 -5.75 -18.93
C ILE A 60 0.07 -5.54 -18.58
N LEU A 61 0.87 -6.60 -18.75
CA LEU A 61 2.33 -6.53 -18.61
C LEU A 61 2.94 -5.77 -19.80
N ARG A 62 3.83 -4.81 -19.53
CA ARG A 62 4.64 -4.17 -20.56
C ARG A 62 5.75 -5.09 -21.03
N ASP A 63 6.21 -4.87 -22.26
CA ASP A 63 7.34 -5.63 -22.83
C ASP A 63 8.64 -5.36 -22.07
N LYS A 64 8.82 -4.12 -21.60
CA LYS A 64 10.03 -3.66 -20.92
C LYS A 64 9.71 -2.92 -19.62
N TYR A 65 10.52 -3.23 -18.61
CA TYR A 65 10.63 -2.56 -17.31
C TYR A 65 12.11 -2.34 -17.02
N ASP A 66 12.44 -1.17 -16.50
CA ASP A 66 13.77 -0.86 -15.99
C ASP A 66 13.93 -1.43 -14.57
N THR A 67 15.18 -1.74 -14.20
CA THR A 67 15.52 -2.38 -12.92
C THR A 67 16.11 -1.35 -11.96
N PRO A 68 15.61 -1.25 -10.72
CA PRO A 68 16.15 -0.32 -9.73
C PRO A 68 17.57 -0.72 -9.33
N LYS A 69 18.34 0.26 -8.86
CA LYS A 69 19.71 0.05 -8.40
C LYS A 69 19.74 -0.74 -7.10
N ASN A 70 18.78 -0.47 -6.22
CA ASN A 70 18.71 -1.11 -4.92
C ASN A 70 17.80 -2.37 -4.93
N PRO A 71 18.11 -3.35 -4.08
CA PRO A 71 17.25 -4.50 -3.82
C PRO A 71 15.88 -4.08 -3.30
N ILE A 72 14.86 -4.89 -3.60
CA ILE A 72 13.51 -4.70 -3.09
C ILE A 72 13.27 -5.62 -1.89
N ILE A 73 12.87 -5.03 -0.76
CA ILE A 73 12.42 -5.77 0.42
C ILE A 73 10.90 -5.74 0.49
N LEU A 74 10.27 -6.91 0.40
CA LEU A 74 8.83 -7.09 0.54
C LEU A 74 8.48 -7.42 1.99
N ALA A 75 7.86 -6.46 2.70
CA ALA A 75 7.44 -6.61 4.09
C ALA A 75 5.93 -6.85 4.19
N HIS A 76 5.53 -8.02 4.72
CA HIS A 76 4.11 -8.38 4.82
C HIS A 76 3.37 -7.60 5.93
N GLY A 77 2.04 -7.53 5.81
CA GLY A 77 1.13 -6.92 6.79
C GLY A 77 0.79 -7.80 8.00
N LEU A 78 -0.28 -7.42 8.72
CA LEU A 78 -0.86 -8.21 9.80
C LEU A 78 -1.34 -9.57 9.28
N LEU A 79 -1.13 -10.64 10.06
CA LEU A 79 -1.39 -12.04 9.71
C LEU A 79 -0.58 -12.56 8.50
N GLY A 80 0.52 -11.88 8.14
CA GLY A 80 1.40 -12.38 7.09
C GLY A 80 2.20 -13.62 7.51
N PHE A 81 2.63 -14.37 6.52
CA PHE A 81 3.38 -15.62 6.62
C PHE A 81 4.35 -15.70 5.43
N GLU A 82 5.36 -16.53 5.53
CA GLU A 82 6.28 -16.76 4.41
C GLU A 82 5.66 -17.73 3.39
N GLU A 83 5.20 -18.90 3.86
CA GLU A 83 4.55 -19.93 3.07
C GLU A 83 3.44 -20.59 3.89
N LEU A 84 2.20 -20.58 3.38
CA LEU A 84 1.05 -21.26 3.98
C LEU A 84 0.79 -22.59 3.27
N ASN A 85 0.97 -23.70 3.98
CA ASN A 85 0.71 -25.05 3.47
C ASN A 85 -0.70 -25.50 3.89
N ILE A 86 -1.71 -25.26 3.03
CA ILE A 86 -3.11 -25.64 3.28
C ILE A 86 -3.33 -27.15 3.10
N VAL A 87 -2.53 -27.77 2.22
CA VAL A 87 -2.48 -29.22 1.98
C VAL A 87 -1.04 -29.71 2.11
N PRO A 88 -0.79 -31.02 2.27
CA PRO A 88 0.58 -31.55 2.29
C PRO A 88 1.35 -31.11 1.04
N LYS A 89 2.65 -30.78 1.20
CA LYS A 89 3.50 -30.29 0.09
C LYS A 89 3.59 -31.23 -1.11
N ALA A 90 3.35 -32.53 -0.90
CA ALA A 90 3.27 -33.53 -1.96
C ALA A 90 2.04 -33.35 -2.87
N VAL A 91 0.99 -32.67 -2.41
CA VAL A 91 -0.28 -32.47 -3.14
C VAL A 91 -0.29 -31.12 -3.87
N ALA A 92 0.16 -30.05 -3.20
CA ALA A 92 0.30 -28.74 -3.83
C ALA A 92 1.42 -27.94 -3.16
N PRO A 93 2.10 -27.03 -3.90
CA PRO A 93 3.06 -26.11 -3.31
C PRO A 93 2.37 -25.16 -2.33
N GLY A 94 3.13 -24.71 -1.32
CA GLY A 94 2.61 -23.75 -0.36
C GLY A 94 2.30 -22.40 -1.01
N ILE A 95 1.35 -21.69 -0.40
CA ILE A 95 0.91 -20.39 -0.89
C ILE A 95 1.74 -19.31 -0.21
N GLN A 96 2.53 -18.58 -1.00
CA GLN A 96 3.28 -17.43 -0.49
C GLN A 96 2.36 -16.22 -0.23
N TYR A 97 2.80 -15.32 0.65
CA TYR A 97 2.09 -14.05 0.85
C TYR A 97 2.10 -13.18 -0.42
N TRP A 98 3.26 -13.06 -1.06
CA TRP A 98 3.49 -12.29 -2.29
C TRP A 98 3.37 -13.16 -3.55
N ARG A 99 2.20 -13.76 -3.80
CA ARG A 99 2.03 -14.83 -4.80
C ARG A 99 2.50 -14.42 -6.21
N GLY A 100 3.62 -14.97 -6.68
CA GLY A 100 4.13 -14.72 -8.03
C GLY A 100 4.78 -13.35 -8.21
N ILE A 101 4.68 -12.46 -7.23
CA ILE A 101 5.24 -11.10 -7.29
C ILE A 101 6.75 -11.17 -7.12
N ARG A 102 7.22 -11.92 -6.12
CA ARG A 102 8.65 -12.14 -5.89
C ARG A 102 9.30 -12.75 -7.12
N GLU A 103 8.70 -13.80 -7.66
CA GLU A 103 9.21 -14.53 -8.83
C GLU A 103 9.26 -13.64 -10.06
N ALA A 104 8.22 -12.81 -10.29
CA ALA A 104 8.18 -11.92 -11.43
C ALA A 104 9.24 -10.80 -11.37
N LEU A 105 9.44 -10.22 -10.18
CA LEU A 105 10.51 -9.22 -9.96
C LEU A 105 11.89 -9.87 -10.14
N ALA A 106 12.12 -11.04 -9.54
CA ALA A 106 13.37 -11.79 -9.69
C ALA A 106 13.66 -12.19 -11.14
N ALA A 107 12.63 -12.54 -11.92
CA ALA A 107 12.76 -12.85 -13.34
C ALA A 107 13.19 -11.63 -14.19
N LYS A 108 13.08 -10.41 -13.66
CA LYS A 108 13.60 -9.18 -14.27
C LYS A 108 14.99 -8.80 -13.74
N GLY A 109 15.66 -9.71 -13.03
CA GLY A 109 17.00 -9.49 -12.47
C GLY A 109 17.00 -8.56 -11.26
N ILE A 110 15.83 -8.32 -10.64
CA ILE A 110 15.72 -7.53 -9.42
C ILE A 110 16.01 -8.46 -8.25
N GLU A 111 16.94 -8.08 -7.38
CA GLU A 111 17.13 -8.79 -6.12
C GLU A 111 15.96 -8.51 -5.18
N VAL A 112 15.25 -9.57 -4.78
CA VAL A 112 14.06 -9.46 -3.93
C VAL A 112 14.18 -10.30 -2.66
N ILE A 113 14.06 -9.61 -1.53
CA ILE A 113 14.08 -10.20 -0.19
C ILE A 113 12.67 -10.14 0.39
N THR A 114 12.14 -11.28 0.82
CA THR A 114 10.87 -11.34 1.55
C THR A 114 11.14 -11.35 3.04
N ALA A 115 10.72 -10.32 3.76
CA ALA A 115 10.95 -10.23 5.20
C ALA A 115 9.88 -10.98 5.99
N THR A 116 10.31 -11.78 6.96
CA THR A 116 9.42 -12.52 7.88
C THR A 116 9.42 -11.83 9.25
N VAL A 117 8.28 -11.22 9.60
CA VAL A 117 8.06 -10.56 10.90
C VAL A 117 6.93 -11.25 11.68
N PRO A 118 6.81 -11.06 13.01
CA PRO A 118 5.71 -11.65 13.77
C PRO A 118 4.34 -11.29 13.16
N SER A 119 3.52 -12.30 12.92
CA SER A 119 2.23 -12.16 12.23
C SER A 119 1.22 -11.31 12.99
N SER A 120 1.29 -11.29 14.32
CA SER A 120 0.41 -10.51 15.21
C SER A 120 1.17 -9.74 16.30
N GLY A 121 2.44 -9.42 16.05
CA GLY A 121 3.25 -8.61 16.97
C GLY A 121 2.97 -7.11 16.84
N SER A 122 3.42 -6.33 17.83
CA SER A 122 3.35 -4.87 17.76
C SER A 122 4.17 -4.32 16.58
N ILE A 123 3.87 -3.09 16.15
CA ILE A 123 4.62 -2.39 15.10
C ILE A 123 6.11 -2.31 15.46
N GLU A 124 6.42 -2.01 16.71
CA GLU A 124 7.79 -1.94 17.22
C GLU A 124 8.49 -3.30 17.16
N ALA A 125 7.85 -4.37 17.62
CA ALA A 125 8.41 -5.72 17.59
C ALA A 125 8.64 -6.19 16.13
N ARG A 126 7.69 -5.87 15.24
CA ARG A 126 7.80 -6.17 13.80
C ARG A 126 8.93 -5.36 13.15
N ALA A 127 9.06 -4.08 13.48
CA ALA A 127 10.14 -3.23 12.97
C ALA A 127 11.52 -3.68 13.46
N GLN A 128 11.63 -4.09 14.73
CA GLN A 128 12.85 -4.64 15.29
C GLN A 128 13.25 -5.96 14.59
N LYS A 129 12.31 -6.87 14.36
CA LYS A 129 12.57 -8.12 13.62
C LYS A 129 12.93 -7.86 12.15
N LEU A 130 12.29 -6.88 11.51
CA LEU A 130 12.63 -6.46 10.15
C LEU A 130 14.06 -5.91 10.10
N SER A 131 14.42 -5.03 11.04
CA SER A 131 15.74 -4.43 11.16
C SER A 131 16.84 -5.48 11.38
N SER A 132 16.60 -6.48 12.24
CA SER A 132 17.56 -7.56 12.45
C SER A 132 17.74 -8.44 11.22
N SER A 133 16.65 -8.79 10.54
CA SER A 133 16.69 -9.57 9.30
C SER A 133 17.41 -8.80 8.18
N PHE A 134 17.21 -7.48 8.11
CA PHE A 134 17.93 -6.62 7.18
C PHE A 134 19.43 -6.54 7.52
N ALA A 135 19.77 -6.40 8.80
CA ALA A 135 21.15 -6.39 9.25
C ALA A 135 21.86 -7.70 8.85
N ASP A 136 21.22 -8.85 9.04
CA ASP A 136 21.76 -10.15 8.63
C ASP A 136 22.05 -10.20 7.12
N VAL A 137 21.16 -9.65 6.27
CA VAL A 137 21.40 -9.53 4.82
C VAL A 137 22.59 -8.61 4.52
N MET A 138 22.62 -7.42 5.12
CA MET A 138 23.73 -6.48 4.93
C MET A 138 25.07 -7.07 5.41
N PHE A 139 25.06 -7.85 6.48
CA PHE A 139 26.25 -8.54 6.98
C PHE A 139 26.73 -9.65 6.03
N SER A 140 25.82 -10.34 5.35
CA SER A 140 26.21 -11.30 4.31
C SER A 140 26.97 -10.63 3.16
N TRP A 141 26.79 -9.32 2.96
CA TRP A 141 27.46 -8.55 1.92
C TRP A 141 28.73 -7.85 2.39
N ILE A 142 28.81 -7.46 3.67
CA ILE A 142 29.89 -6.61 4.22
C ILE A 142 30.86 -7.39 5.13
N GLY A 143 30.52 -8.60 5.57
CA GLY A 143 31.34 -9.42 6.47
C GLY A 143 31.14 -9.08 7.97
N PRO A 144 31.33 -10.04 8.89
CA PRO A 144 30.89 -9.90 10.28
C PRO A 144 31.91 -9.17 11.16
N THR A 145 31.69 -7.87 11.43
CA THR A 145 32.40 -7.17 12.52
C THR A 145 31.43 -6.47 13.49
N ASN A 146 31.41 -6.99 14.73
CA ASN A 146 30.85 -6.47 16.00
C ASN A 146 29.35 -6.69 16.35
N ILE A 147 28.94 -7.96 16.33
CA ILE A 147 27.57 -8.46 16.44
C ILE A 147 26.93 -8.58 17.87
N PRO A 148 27.64 -8.78 18.99
CA PRO A 148 26.98 -9.15 20.26
C PRO A 148 26.08 -8.10 20.92
N LYS A 149 26.24 -6.80 20.61
CA LYS A 149 25.43 -5.72 21.22
C LYS A 149 24.03 -5.61 20.62
N LEU A 150 23.86 -5.94 19.34
CA LEU A 150 22.58 -5.80 18.64
C LEU A 150 21.58 -6.86 19.11
N TYR A 151 22.02 -8.11 19.26
CA TYR A 151 21.15 -9.20 19.72
C TYR A 151 20.66 -9.02 21.15
N LYS A 152 21.49 -8.50 22.07
CA LYS A 152 21.07 -8.20 23.46
C LYS A 152 20.01 -7.11 23.56
N MET A 153 19.95 -6.17 22.60
CA MET A 153 18.92 -5.12 22.57
C MET A 153 17.58 -5.66 22.05
N LEU A 154 17.61 -6.68 21.19
CA LEU A 154 16.43 -7.31 20.60
C LEU A 154 15.73 -8.27 21.57
N GLU A 155 16.48 -8.97 22.43
CA GLU A 155 15.90 -9.85 23.46
C GLU A 155 15.17 -9.11 24.60
N PHE A 156 15.50 -7.83 24.81
CA PHE A 156 14.92 -7.02 25.89
C PHE A 156 13.47 -6.56 25.64
N PHE A 157 13.02 -6.54 24.38
CA PHE A 157 11.66 -6.13 23.99
C PHE A 157 10.77 -7.35 23.74
N GLY A 158 10.53 -8.14 24.78
CA GLY A 158 9.38 -9.05 24.80
C GLY A 158 8.09 -8.23 24.82
N PHE A 159 7.27 -8.32 23.76
CA PHE A 159 5.99 -7.58 23.74
C PHE A 159 4.79 -8.37 23.21
N GLU A 160 3.67 -7.96 23.81
CA GLU A 160 2.34 -8.52 23.94
C GLU A 160 1.44 -8.41 22.69
N THR A 161 0.23 -8.98 22.83
CA THR A 161 -0.87 -9.17 21.87
C THR A 161 -1.58 -7.89 21.38
N GLY A 162 -0.88 -6.76 21.26
CA GLY A 162 -1.44 -5.43 20.95
C GLY A 162 -1.63 -5.09 19.46
N ALA A 163 -1.39 -6.00 18.51
CA ALA A 163 -1.34 -5.63 17.09
C ALA A 163 -2.61 -4.97 16.55
N PHE A 164 -3.79 -5.40 17.00
CA PHE A 164 -5.06 -4.79 16.57
C PHE A 164 -5.33 -3.42 17.19
N SER A 165 -4.87 -3.16 18.43
CA SER A 165 -5.06 -1.84 19.06
C SER A 165 -4.20 -0.77 18.37
N GLN A 166 -3.04 -1.18 17.85
CA GLN A 166 -2.16 -0.29 17.09
C GLN A 166 -2.70 0.07 15.70
N LEU A 167 -3.61 -0.72 15.12
CA LEU A 167 -4.26 -0.38 13.86
C LEU A 167 -5.39 0.65 13.99
N THR A 168 -5.70 1.10 15.21
CA THR A 168 -6.75 2.11 15.43
C THR A 168 -6.29 3.50 14.99
N GLN A 169 -7.22 4.30 14.43
CA GLN A 169 -6.93 5.69 14.06
C GLN A 169 -6.39 6.51 15.23
N LYS A 170 -6.91 6.25 16.45
CA LYS A 170 -6.48 6.93 17.67
C LYS A 170 -5.01 6.65 17.95
N TYR A 171 -4.60 5.39 17.95
CA TYR A 171 -3.21 5.03 18.18
C TYR A 171 -2.28 5.62 17.11
N MET A 172 -2.66 5.53 15.83
CA MET A 172 -1.87 6.08 14.73
C MET A 172 -1.67 7.59 14.86
N ARG A 173 -2.74 8.34 15.14
CA ARG A 173 -2.73 9.80 15.26
C ARG A 173 -2.01 10.30 16.49
N GLU A 174 -2.25 9.68 17.64
CA GLU A 174 -1.77 10.18 18.93
C GLU A 174 -0.42 9.58 19.35
N ASN A 175 -0.01 8.44 18.79
CA ASN A 175 1.19 7.72 19.23
C ASN A 175 2.17 7.45 18.09
N PHE A 176 1.76 6.72 17.04
CA PHE A 176 2.71 6.22 16.04
C PHE A 176 3.24 7.32 15.12
N ASN A 177 2.35 8.08 14.47
CA ASN A 177 2.74 9.11 13.49
C ASN A 177 3.62 10.20 14.12
N PRO A 178 3.31 10.74 15.33
CA PRO A 178 4.16 11.75 15.95
C PRO A 178 5.56 11.23 16.33
N LYS A 179 5.68 9.94 16.64
CA LYS A 179 6.96 9.31 17.03
C LYS A 179 7.78 8.83 15.83
N THR A 180 7.18 8.79 14.65
CA THR A 180 7.80 8.24 13.44
C THR A 180 7.72 9.27 12.30
N PRO A 181 8.37 10.43 12.44
CA PRO A 181 8.42 11.42 11.37
C PRO A 181 9.23 10.89 10.19
N ASP A 182 8.94 11.42 9.00
CA ASP A 182 9.73 11.16 7.80
C ASP A 182 11.19 11.59 8.01
N ARG A 183 12.11 10.82 7.44
CA ARG A 183 13.55 11.11 7.49
C ARG A 183 14.00 11.77 6.19
N GLU A 184 14.82 12.81 6.33
CA GLU A 184 15.48 13.45 5.19
C GLU A 184 16.35 12.44 4.44
N GLY A 185 16.35 12.53 3.11
CA GLY A 185 17.07 11.61 2.23
C GLY A 185 16.36 10.27 1.96
N ILE A 186 15.18 10.02 2.56
CA ILE A 186 14.34 8.86 2.25
C ILE A 186 13.15 9.31 1.40
N ALA A 187 12.96 8.67 0.25
CA ALA A 187 11.80 8.88 -0.59
C ALA A 187 10.64 7.98 -0.12
N TYR A 188 9.47 8.59 0.14
CA TYR A 188 8.27 7.90 0.55
C TYR A 188 7.23 7.95 -0.57
N TYR A 189 6.69 6.79 -0.94
CA TYR A 189 5.66 6.66 -1.97
C TYR A 189 4.48 5.87 -1.46
N SER A 190 3.28 6.21 -1.90
CA SER A 190 2.06 5.48 -1.54
C SER A 190 1.06 5.38 -2.68
N TYR A 191 0.24 4.33 -2.61
CA TYR A 191 -0.89 4.07 -3.49
C TYR A 191 -2.10 3.74 -2.61
N GLY A 192 -3.28 4.20 -3.02
CA GLY A 192 -4.55 3.77 -2.43
C GLY A 192 -5.27 2.79 -3.36
N ALA A 193 -6.35 2.20 -2.86
CA ALA A 193 -7.23 1.37 -3.68
C ALA A 193 -8.69 1.54 -3.28
N THR A 194 -9.58 1.32 -4.25
CA THR A 194 -11.03 1.32 -4.05
C THR A 194 -11.62 0.03 -4.57
N VAL A 195 -12.61 -0.50 -3.87
CA VAL A 195 -13.33 -1.70 -4.31
C VAL A 195 -14.82 -1.50 -4.15
N ASN A 196 -15.61 -2.00 -5.09
CA ASN A 196 -17.06 -2.13 -4.92
C ASN A 196 -17.40 -3.59 -4.58
N PRO A 197 -17.45 -3.99 -3.29
CA PRO A 197 -17.60 -5.38 -2.93
C PRO A 197 -19.01 -5.88 -3.25
N ARG A 198 -19.07 -7.01 -3.95
CA ARG A 198 -20.33 -7.77 -4.16
C ARG A 198 -20.90 -8.25 -2.82
N PHE A 199 -22.19 -8.60 -2.81
CA PHE A 199 -22.91 -9.02 -1.60
C PHE A 199 -22.23 -10.15 -0.81
N TRP A 200 -21.55 -11.07 -1.50
CA TRP A 200 -20.87 -12.23 -0.91
C TRP A 200 -19.40 -11.99 -0.51
N SER A 201 -18.89 -10.75 -0.60
CA SER A 201 -17.50 -10.44 -0.26
C SER A 201 -17.29 -10.43 1.26
N MET A 202 -16.18 -11.03 1.74
CA MET A 202 -15.81 -10.98 3.17
C MET A 202 -15.56 -9.54 3.65
N PHE A 203 -15.16 -8.63 2.74
CA PHE A 203 -14.87 -7.23 3.06
C PHE A 203 -16.10 -6.33 3.03
N ARG A 204 -17.31 -6.86 2.77
CA ARG A 204 -18.51 -6.03 2.62
C ARG A 204 -18.82 -5.21 3.88
N GLN A 205 -18.68 -5.82 5.05
CA GLN A 205 -19.05 -5.17 6.31
C GLN A 205 -18.06 -4.09 6.72
N SER A 206 -16.75 -4.39 6.66
CA SER A 206 -15.69 -3.42 6.90
C SER A 206 -15.74 -2.28 5.88
N HIS A 207 -15.89 -2.61 4.59
CA HIS A 207 -16.07 -1.62 3.54
C HIS A 207 -17.24 -0.69 3.83
N ARG A 208 -18.41 -1.21 4.22
CA ARG A 208 -19.59 -0.38 4.48
C ARG A 208 -19.39 0.57 5.67
N ILE A 209 -18.65 0.14 6.69
CA ILE A 209 -18.33 0.97 7.85
C ILE A 209 -17.39 2.10 7.41
N ILE A 210 -16.29 1.76 6.72
CA ILE A 210 -15.29 2.71 6.27
C ILE A 210 -15.90 3.69 5.25
N GLN A 211 -16.70 3.21 4.29
CA GLN A 211 -17.39 4.06 3.33
C GLN A 211 -18.23 5.15 3.98
N LYS A 212 -18.87 4.85 5.11
CA LYS A 212 -19.68 5.83 5.84
C LYS A 212 -18.84 6.83 6.63
N LEU A 213 -17.65 6.44 7.08
CA LEU A 213 -16.82 7.22 8.00
C LEU A 213 -15.73 8.02 7.27
N GLU A 214 -15.11 7.43 6.27
CA GLU A 214 -13.90 7.92 5.60
C GLU A 214 -14.02 7.95 4.07
N GLY A 215 -15.10 7.40 3.50
CA GLY A 215 -15.31 7.35 2.06
C GLY A 215 -14.63 6.15 1.39
N ASP A 216 -14.15 6.36 0.17
CA ASP A 216 -13.68 5.28 -0.69
C ASP A 216 -12.54 4.47 -0.06
N ASN A 217 -12.58 3.15 -0.22
CA ASN A 217 -11.71 2.23 0.50
C ASN A 217 -11.56 0.88 -0.22
N ASP A 218 -10.52 0.13 0.15
CA ASP A 218 -10.15 -1.17 -0.42
C ASP A 218 -10.81 -2.38 0.31
N GLY A 219 -11.72 -2.08 1.24
CA GLY A 219 -12.35 -3.03 2.13
C GLY A 219 -11.79 -3.07 3.55
N LEU A 220 -10.60 -2.54 3.80
CA LEU A 220 -9.96 -2.49 5.13
C LEU A 220 -9.35 -1.13 5.46
N VAL A 221 -8.91 -0.37 4.46
CA VAL A 221 -8.24 0.92 4.60
C VAL A 221 -8.85 1.93 3.62
N SER A 222 -9.14 3.14 4.11
CA SER A 222 -9.62 4.23 3.25
C SER A 222 -8.52 4.80 2.36
N VAL A 223 -8.90 5.36 1.22
CA VAL A 223 -7.96 6.04 0.33
C VAL A 223 -7.26 7.17 1.07
N GLN A 224 -7.97 7.94 1.89
CA GLN A 224 -7.38 9.04 2.65
C GLN A 224 -6.34 8.54 3.67
N SER A 225 -6.62 7.44 4.38
CA SER A 225 -5.69 6.84 5.34
C SER A 225 -4.46 6.22 4.67
N SER A 226 -4.56 5.80 3.40
CA SER A 226 -3.44 5.23 2.64
C SER A 226 -2.40 6.24 2.15
N LYS A 227 -2.71 7.55 2.15
CA LYS A 227 -1.83 8.59 1.62
C LYS A 227 -0.65 8.85 2.57
N TRP A 228 0.56 8.62 2.08
CA TRP A 228 1.82 8.94 2.76
C TRP A 228 2.92 9.32 1.77
N GLY A 229 3.73 10.34 2.08
CA GLY A 229 4.75 10.85 1.17
C GLY A 229 4.19 11.28 -0.18
N ILE A 230 4.86 10.88 -1.27
CA ILE A 230 4.43 11.14 -2.65
C ILE A 230 3.33 10.14 -3.02
N TYR A 231 2.09 10.62 -3.03
CA TYR A 231 0.94 9.82 -3.45
C TYR A 231 0.93 9.62 -4.97
N LYS A 232 1.03 8.38 -5.42
CA LYS A 232 1.14 8.03 -6.85
C LYS A 232 -0.21 7.72 -7.50
N GLY A 233 -1.25 7.37 -6.72
CA GLY A 233 -2.62 7.24 -7.23
C GLY A 233 -3.48 6.21 -6.52
N THR A 234 -4.73 6.10 -6.99
CA THR A 234 -5.77 5.23 -6.45
C THR A 234 -6.12 4.12 -7.44
N LEU A 235 -5.88 2.86 -7.09
CA LEU A 235 -6.23 1.68 -7.89
C LEU A 235 -7.74 1.42 -7.84
N LYS A 236 -8.43 1.42 -8.99
CA LYS A 236 -9.88 1.22 -9.08
C LYS A 236 -10.24 -0.26 -9.17
N ASP A 237 -11.30 -0.64 -8.46
CA ASP A 237 -11.83 -2.01 -8.38
C ASP A 237 -10.82 -3.05 -7.87
N VAL A 238 -9.92 -2.63 -6.97
CA VAL A 238 -8.87 -3.45 -6.36
C VAL A 238 -9.13 -3.57 -4.85
N SER A 239 -9.30 -4.81 -4.37
CA SER A 239 -9.41 -5.08 -2.93
C SER A 239 -8.04 -5.17 -2.24
N HIS A 240 -8.03 -5.07 -0.92
CA HIS A 240 -6.81 -5.24 -0.10
C HIS A 240 -6.05 -6.56 -0.41
N LEU A 241 -6.75 -7.65 -0.75
CA LEU A 241 -6.13 -8.93 -1.13
C LEU A 241 -5.72 -8.98 -2.60
N ASP A 242 -6.38 -8.21 -3.47
CA ASP A 242 -6.09 -8.18 -4.90
C ASP A 242 -4.68 -7.57 -5.11
N MET A 243 -4.27 -6.61 -4.27
CA MET A 243 -2.93 -5.99 -4.29
C MET A 243 -1.80 -7.01 -4.09
N ILE A 244 -1.97 -8.02 -3.24
CA ILE A 244 -0.95 -9.06 -2.98
C ILE A 244 -1.17 -10.32 -3.84
N ASN A 245 -1.99 -10.23 -4.89
CA ASN A 245 -2.31 -11.32 -5.82
C ASN A 245 -2.99 -12.54 -5.16
N TRP A 246 -3.78 -12.32 -4.10
CA TRP A 246 -4.48 -13.38 -3.36
C TRP A 246 -5.85 -13.75 -3.93
N THR A 247 -6.26 -13.18 -5.06
CA THR A 247 -7.53 -13.51 -5.72
C THR A 247 -7.60 -14.98 -6.13
N ASN A 248 -8.70 -15.63 -5.75
CA ASN A 248 -8.94 -17.06 -5.96
C ASN A 248 -8.84 -17.46 -7.43
N ARG A 249 -8.07 -18.53 -7.76
CA ARG A 249 -8.02 -19.18 -9.11
C ARG A 249 -9.40 -19.44 -9.70
N LEU A 250 -10.40 -19.72 -8.85
CA LEU A 250 -11.78 -19.89 -9.28
C LEU A 250 -12.45 -18.58 -9.75
N ARG A 251 -12.14 -17.44 -9.13
CA ARG A 251 -12.55 -16.10 -9.59
C ARG A 251 -11.91 -15.80 -10.95
N TRP A 252 -10.63 -16.15 -11.12
CA TRP A 252 -9.94 -16.03 -12.42
C TRP A 252 -10.62 -16.87 -13.51
N PHE A 253 -10.91 -18.15 -13.23
CA PHE A 253 -11.59 -19.06 -14.17
C PHE A 253 -13.00 -18.59 -14.53
N LEU A 254 -13.80 -18.14 -13.55
CA LEU A 254 -15.15 -17.60 -13.80
C LEU A 254 -15.13 -16.29 -14.60
N TRP A 255 -14.08 -15.48 -14.48
CA TRP A 255 -13.95 -14.23 -15.23
C TRP A 255 -13.56 -14.44 -16.69
N GLU A 256 -12.67 -15.40 -16.95
CA GLU A 256 -12.30 -15.82 -18.29
C GLU A 256 -13.51 -16.38 -19.07
N LEU A 257 -14.38 -17.12 -18.38
CA LEU A 257 -15.64 -17.60 -18.95
C LEU A 257 -16.69 -16.51 -19.20
N THR A 258 -16.67 -15.41 -18.44
CA THR A 258 -17.68 -14.34 -18.55
C THR A 258 -17.25 -13.20 -19.47
N GLY A 259 -16.08 -13.30 -20.12
CA GLY A 259 -15.58 -12.27 -21.04
C GLY A 259 -15.25 -10.94 -20.38
N ASN A 260 -15.14 -10.89 -19.04
CA ASN A 260 -14.82 -9.67 -18.31
C ASN A 260 -13.32 -9.34 -18.47
N LYS A 261 -13.03 -8.18 -19.05
CA LYS A 261 -11.66 -7.65 -19.15
C LYS A 261 -11.10 -7.37 -17.74
N ARG A 262 -9.84 -7.79 -17.52
CA ARG A 262 -9.10 -7.47 -16.30
C ARG A 262 -8.81 -5.98 -16.27
N ASN A 263 -9.08 -5.36 -15.13
CA ASN A 263 -8.69 -3.97 -14.87
C ASN A 263 -7.34 -3.90 -14.11
N PHE A 264 -6.95 -4.96 -13.39
CA PHE A 264 -5.74 -4.95 -12.57
C PHE A 264 -4.98 -6.28 -12.57
N ASN A 265 -3.66 -6.20 -12.65
CA ASN A 265 -2.71 -7.30 -12.50
C ASN A 265 -1.64 -6.88 -11.50
N ALA A 266 -1.63 -7.52 -10.33
CA ALA A 266 -0.67 -7.22 -9.26
C ALA A 266 0.79 -7.36 -9.74
N ILE A 267 1.10 -8.33 -10.61
CA ILE A 267 2.46 -8.49 -11.13
C ILE A 267 2.86 -7.27 -11.98
N ALA A 268 1.97 -6.82 -12.86
CA ALA A 268 2.22 -5.63 -13.69
C ALA A 268 2.42 -4.39 -12.81
N PHE A 269 1.64 -4.25 -11.74
CA PHE A 269 1.76 -3.18 -10.77
C PHE A 269 3.12 -3.17 -10.05
N TYR A 270 3.58 -4.31 -9.51
CA TYR A 270 4.88 -4.37 -8.83
C TYR A 270 6.07 -4.17 -9.77
N LEU A 271 5.99 -4.67 -11.00
CA LEU A 271 7.00 -4.38 -12.02
C LEU A 271 7.03 -2.90 -12.38
N ASP A 272 5.88 -2.23 -12.43
CA ASP A 272 5.80 -0.79 -12.68
C ASP A 272 6.37 0.03 -11.51
N ILE A 273 6.16 -0.39 -10.27
CA ILE A 273 6.83 0.21 -9.10
C ILE A 273 8.34 0.10 -9.22
N ALA A 274 8.88 -1.07 -9.60
CA ALA A 274 10.32 -1.24 -9.77
C ALA A 274 10.88 -0.32 -10.86
N ASP A 275 10.19 -0.22 -11.99
CA ASP A 275 10.53 0.68 -13.10
C ASP A 275 10.46 2.16 -12.70
N MET A 276 9.47 2.53 -11.88
CA MET A 276 9.37 3.87 -11.30
C MET A 276 10.55 4.17 -10.39
N LEU A 277 10.91 3.26 -9.48
CA LEU A 277 12.07 3.43 -8.59
C LEU A 277 13.37 3.58 -9.40
N ALA A 278 13.54 2.78 -10.46
CA ALA A 278 14.69 2.89 -11.35
C ALA A 278 14.81 4.27 -12.01
N LYS A 279 13.68 4.84 -12.46
CA LYS A 279 13.62 6.17 -13.09
C LYS A 279 13.88 7.31 -12.10
N GLU A 280 13.51 7.13 -10.85
CA GLU A 280 13.84 8.04 -9.75
C GLU A 280 15.32 7.89 -9.32
N GLY A 281 16.06 6.97 -9.94
CA GLY A 281 17.49 6.73 -9.69
C GLY A 281 17.77 5.91 -8.44
N LEU A 282 16.74 5.26 -7.89
CA LEU A 282 16.76 4.37 -6.72
C LEU A 282 16.98 2.90 -7.11
#